data_AF-A0A2P6Q7X1-F1
#
_entry.id   AF-A0A2P6Q7X1-F1
#
_cell.length_a   1.000
_cell.length_b   1.000
_cell.length_c   1.000
_cell.angle_alpha   90.00
_cell.angle_beta   90.00
_cell.angle_gamma   90.00
#
_symmetry.space_group_name_H-M   'P 1'
#
loop_
_entity.id
_entity.type
_entity.pdbx_description
1 polymer ?
#
loop_
_entity_poly.entity_id
_entity_poly.type
_entity_poly.pdbx_seq_one_letter_code
_entity_poly.pdbx_strand_id
1 'polypeptide(L)' 'MAHDWVPPFQLDSLDIANCRVGPAFGVWLQSQTELKRLRLSNTSISDFIPEEWFLKISFQLT' A
#
# COMPACT_ATOMS: atom_id res chain seq x y z
N MET A 1 4.89 18.62 -3.59
CA MET A 1 5.20 18.13 -4.96
C MET A 1 5.89 16.78 -4.85
N ALA A 2 5.62 15.88 -5.80
CA ALA A 2 5.65 14.42 -5.70
C ALA A 2 4.45 13.84 -4.90
N HIS A 3 3.23 14.05 -5.39
CA HIS A 3 2.07 13.23 -5.00
C HIS A 3 1.61 12.29 -6.12
N ASP A 4 2.15 12.44 -7.33
CA ASP A 4 1.69 11.72 -8.53
C ASP A 4 2.72 10.70 -9.06
N TRP A 5 3.68 10.28 -8.24
CA TRP A 5 4.64 9.28 -8.68
C TRP A 5 3.97 7.90 -8.72
N VAL A 6 3.69 7.44 -9.94
CA VAL A 6 3.24 6.08 -10.21
C VAL A 6 4.47 5.22 -10.55
N PRO A 7 4.82 4.22 -9.73
CA PRO A 7 5.91 3.32 -10.05
C PRO A 7 5.63 2.56 -11.35
N PRO A 8 6.62 2.36 -12.24
CA PRO A 8 6.47 1.58 -13.47
C PRO A 8 6.49 0.06 -13.22
N PHE A 9 6.23 -0.36 -11.98
CA PHE A 9 6.25 -1.74 -11.53
C PHE A 9 5.05 -2.04 -10.65
N GLN A 10 4.72 -3.32 -10.58
CA GLN A 10 3.63 -3.85 -9.77
C GLN A 10 4.22 -4.90 -8.82
N LEU A 11 3.99 -4.72 -7.53
CA LEU A 11 4.42 -5.66 -6.50
C LEU A 11 3.39 -6.78 -6.34
N ASP A 12 3.85 -8.03 -6.20
CA ASP A 12 3.02 -9.16 -5.76
C ASP A 12 2.89 -9.21 -4.23
N SER A 13 3.95 -8.78 -3.52
CA SER A 13 3.97 -8.75 -2.05
C SER A 13 4.76 -7.57 -1.50
N LEU A 14 4.27 -7.02 -0.39
CA LEU A 14 4.88 -5.93 0.36
C LEU A 14 4.90 -6.27 1.85
N ASP A 15 6.07 -6.17 2.46
CA ASP A 15 6.27 -6.32 3.90
C ASP A 15 7.01 -5.09 4.44
N ILE A 16 6.37 -4.36 5.34
CA ILE A 16 6.96 -3.19 6.00
C ILE A 16 6.83 -3.40 7.50
N ALA A 17 7.97 -3.35 8.19
CA ALA A 17 8.04 -3.49 9.62
C ALA A 17 8.86 -2.36 10.28
N ASN A 18 8.42 -1.90 11.45
CA ASN A 18 9.15 -0.99 12.34
C ASN A 18 9.54 0.36 11.70
N CYS A 19 8.71 0.91 10.81
CA CYS A 19 9.00 2.16 10.10
C CYS A 19 7.78 3.10 10.08
N ARG A 20 8.05 4.42 10.03
CA ARG A 20 7.04 5.44 9.73
C ARG A 20 7.01 5.68 8.24
N VAL A 21 5.89 5.40 7.60
CA VAL A 21 5.71 5.64 6.17
C VAL A 21 5.09 7.02 5.95
N GLY A 22 5.62 7.74 4.97
CA GLY A 22 5.27 9.13 4.71
C GLY A 22 3.88 9.34 4.07
N PRO A 23 3.46 10.60 3.91
CA PRO A 23 2.12 11.01 3.48
C PRO A 23 1.79 10.72 2.00
N ALA A 24 2.61 9.96 1.28
CA ALA A 24 2.33 9.51 -0.09
C ALA A 24 2.14 7.98 -0.15
N PHE A 25 2.24 7.29 1.00
CA PHE A 25 2.15 5.85 1.05
C PHE A 25 0.78 5.35 0.61
N GLY A 26 -0.32 6.04 0.96
CA GLY A 26 -1.66 5.62 0.57
C GLY A 26 -1.87 5.68 -0.94
N VAL A 27 -1.40 6.74 -1.59
CA VAL A 27 -1.48 6.89 -3.06
C VAL A 27 -0.57 5.88 -3.76
N TRP A 28 0.66 5.72 -3.29
CA TRP A 28 1.59 4.74 -3.84
C TRP A 28 1.04 3.32 -3.71
N LEU A 29 0.50 2.97 -2.55
CA LEU A 29 -0.04 1.64 -2.28
C LEU A 29 -1.26 1.36 -3.17
N GLN A 30 -2.12 2.35 -3.42
CA GLN A 30 -3.25 2.24 -4.35
C GLN A 30 -2.83 1.97 -5.79
N SER A 31 -1.64 2.41 -6.20
CA SER A 31 -1.11 2.12 -7.54
C SER A 31 -0.71 0.65 -7.74
N GLN A 32 -0.55 -0.12 -6.66
CA GLN A 32 -0.12 -1.52 -6.69
C GLN A 32 -1.32 -2.45 -6.90
N THR A 33 -1.90 -2.46 -8.09
CA THR A 33 -3.13 -3.22 -8.42
C THR A 33 -2.93 -4.74 -8.42
N GLU A 34 -1.70 -5.21 -8.59
CA GLU A 34 -1.37 -6.65 -8.56
C GLU A 34 -0.89 -7.14 -7.18
N LEU A 35 -1.01 -6.30 -6.14
CA LEU A 35 -0.55 -6.64 -4.80
C LEU A 35 -1.44 -7.70 -4.15
N LYS A 36 -0.87 -8.88 -3.90
CA LYS A 36 -1.58 -10.02 -3.31
C LYS A 36 -1.33 -10.16 -1.82
N ARG A 37 -0.17 -9.73 -1.33
CA ARG A 37 0.19 -9.85 0.10
C ARG A 37 0.68 -8.52 0.63
N LEU A 38 0.01 -8.01 1.67
CA LEU A 38 0.42 -6.84 2.41
C LEU A 38 0.62 -7.20 3.88
N ARG A 39 1.84 -7.04 4.38
CA ARG A 39 2.16 -7.13 5.82
C ARG A 39 2.67 -5.79 6.32
N LEU A 40 2.00 -5.27 7.35
CA LEU A 40 2.37 -4.04 8.04
C LEU A 40 2.51 -4.36 9.52
N SER A 41 3.71 -4.20 10.08
CA SER A 41 4.00 -4.56 11.48
C SER A 41 4.70 -3.42 12.21
N ASN A 42 4.12 -2.95 13.32
CA ASN A 42 4.68 -1.82 14.08
C ASN A 42 5.00 -0.60 13.18
N THR A 43 4.15 -0.36 12.18
CA THR A 43 4.28 0.74 11.23
C THR A 43 3.30 1.84 11.57
N SER A 44 3.76 3.10 11.56
CA SER A 44 2.86 4.25 11.63
C SER A 44 2.64 4.79 10.23
N ILE A 45 1.38 4.83 9.81
CA ILE A 45 0.94 5.42 8.55
C ILE A 45 0.32 6.77 8.88
N SER A 46 0.88 7.85 8.35
CA SER A 46 0.33 9.20 8.53
C SER A 46 -0.75 9.57 7.51
N ASP A 47 -0.96 8.69 6.53
CA ASP A 47 -1.77 8.92 5.34
C ASP A 47 -3.10 8.15 5.40
N PHE A 48 -4.11 8.62 4.66
CA PHE A 48 -5.40 7.94 4.59
C PHE A 48 -5.36 6.85 3.50
N ILE A 49 -5.70 5.61 3.86
CA ILE A 49 -5.88 4.51 2.91
C ILE A 49 -7.38 4.21 2.86
N PRO A 50 -8.04 4.33 1.69
CA PRO A 50 -9.46 4.02 1.55
C PRO A 50 -9.79 2.58 1.95
N GLU A 51 -10.84 2.38 2.74
CA GLU A 51 -11.32 1.05 3.15
C GLU A 51 -11.64 0.15 1.95
N GLU A 52 -12.18 0.74 0.89
CA GLU A 52 -12.48 0.08 -0.39
C GLU A 52 -11.27 -0.61 -1.02
N TRP A 53 -10.06 -0.08 -0.78
CA TRP A 53 -8.82 -0.68 -1.29
C TRP A 53 -8.45 -1.95 -0.50
N PHE A 54 -8.61 -1.95 0.83
CA PHE A 54 -8.38 -3.15 1.64
C PHE A 54 -9.34 -4.28 1.26
N LEU A 55 -10.59 -3.95 0.95
CA LEU A 55 -11.57 -4.93 0.48
C LEU A 55 -11.14 -5.57 -0.86
N LYS A 56 -10.57 -4.81 -1.80
CA LYS A 56 -10.11 -5.37 -3.08
C LYS A 56 -9.03 -6.44 -2.92
N ILE A 57 -8.15 -6.30 -1.93
CA ILE A 57 -7.04 -7.25 -1.72
C ILE A 57 -7.47 -8.46 -0.93
N SER A 58 -8.40 -8.29 0.02
CA SER A 58 -8.97 -9.46 0.71
C SER A 58 -9.72 -10.39 -0.24
N PHE A 59 -10.35 -9.88 -1.31
CA PHE A 59 -10.93 -10.73 -2.37
C PHE A 59 -9.90 -11.51 -3.20
N GLN A 60 -8.62 -11.12 -3.20
CA GLN A 60 -7.54 -11.82 -3.92
C GLN A 60 -6.84 -12.89 -3.05
N LEU A 61 -7.09 -12.89 -1.73
CA LEU A 61 -6.60 -13.89 -0.79
C LEU A 61 -7.63 -15.02 -0.70
N THR A 62 -7.62 -15.95 -1.66
CA THR A 62 -8.36 -17.23 -1.57
C THR A 62 -7.44 -18.33 -1.06
#